data_AF-A0A453IC39-F1
#
_entry.id   AF-A0A453IC39-F1
#
_cell.length_a   1.000
_cell.length_b   1.000
_cell.length_c   1.000
_cell.angle_alpha   90.00
_cell.angle_beta   90.00
_cell.angle_gamma   90.00
#
_symmetry.space_group_name_H-M   'P 1'
#
loop_
_entity.id
_entity.type
_entity.pdbx_description
1 polymer ?
#
loop_
_entity_poly.entity_id
_entity_poly.type
_entity_poly.pdbx_seq_one_letter_code
_entity_poly.pdbx_strand_id
1 'polypeptide(L)'
;MEEQKKKSRAERFGLPTPSSDDTEAKKKARLERFGQSTEVGKAEEEKRKARALRFAGAPSGSSEGKDKDTSKPDAATIAGTA
;
A
#
# COMPACT_ATOMS: atom_id res chain seq x y z
N MET A 1 -2.56 -9.13 -12.19
CA MET A 1 -1.95 -7.98 -11.48
C MET A 1 -1.36 -8.36 -10.12
N GLU A 2 -2.10 -8.98 -9.20
CA GLU A 2 -1.58 -9.30 -7.86
C GLU A 2 -0.42 -10.31 -7.89
N GLU A 3 -0.51 -11.35 -8.71
CA GLU A 3 0.54 -12.37 -8.88
C GLU A 3 1.83 -11.78 -9.46
N GLN A 4 1.74 -10.85 -10.41
CA GLN A 4 2.91 -10.16 -10.95
C GLN A 4 3.63 -9.33 -9.88
N LYS A 5 2.87 -8.64 -9.00
CA LYS A 5 3.43 -7.91 -7.85
C LYS A 5 4.10 -8.85 -6.83
N LYS A 6 3.56 -10.06 -6.63
CA LYS A 6 4.16 -11.08 -5.78
C LYS A 6 5.47 -11.61 -6.38
N LYS A 7 5.48 -11.92 -7.67
CA LYS A 7 6.68 -12.38 -8.40
C LYS A 7 7.79 -11.34 -8.38
N SER A 8 7.49 -10.09 -8.73
CA SER A 8 8.50 -9.02 -8.71
C SER A 8 9.04 -8.74 -7.31
N ARG A 9 8.22 -8.88 -6.26
CA ARG A 9 8.71 -8.83 -4.87
C ARG A 9 9.63 -10.01 -4.58
N ALA A 10 9.24 -11.23 -4.96
CA ALA A 10 10.04 -12.43 -4.73
C ALA A 10 11.42 -12.30 -5.37
N GLU A 11 11.49 -11.82 -6.62
CA GLU A 11 12.74 -11.52 -7.33
C GLU A 11 13.60 -10.47 -6.62
N ARG A 12 13.01 -9.37 -6.16
CA ARG A 12 13.75 -8.30 -5.44
C ARG A 12 14.41 -8.77 -4.15
N PHE A 13 13.86 -9.80 -3.51
CA PHE A 13 14.35 -10.32 -2.23
C PHE A 13 14.98 -11.72 -2.35
N GLY A 14 15.09 -12.27 -3.56
CA GLY A 14 15.58 -13.64 -3.78
C GLY A 14 14.73 -14.71 -3.07
N LEU A 15 13.44 -14.44 -2.86
CA LEU A 15 12.52 -15.34 -2.17
C LEU A 15 11.79 -16.24 -3.16
N PRO A 16 11.39 -17.46 -2.76
CA PRO A 16 10.48 -18.27 -3.56
C PRO A 16 9.09 -17.62 -3.64
N THR A 17 8.41 -17.80 -4.75
CA THR A 17 7.02 -17.36 -4.89
C THR A 17 6.11 -18.22 -4.02
N PRO A 18 5.27 -17.63 -3.15
CA PRO A 18 4.43 -18.41 -2.24
C PRO A 18 3.35 -19.17 -3.02
N SER A 19 3.12 -20.44 -2.63
CA SER A 19 2.04 -21.27 -3.19
C SER A 19 0.67 -20.85 -2.65
N SER A 20 -0.40 -21.20 -3.37
CA SER A 20 -1.77 -20.88 -2.96
C SER A 20 -2.08 -21.42 -1.56
N ASP A 21 -1.71 -22.68 -1.26
CA ASP A 21 -1.99 -23.31 0.03
C ASP A 21 -1.32 -22.59 1.21
N ASP A 22 -0.05 -22.21 1.06
CA ASP A 22 0.68 -21.46 2.09
C ASP A 22 0.06 -20.06 2.30
N THR A 23 -0.43 -19.42 1.24
CA THR A 23 -1.12 -18.13 1.37
C THR A 23 -2.47 -18.28 2.08
N GLU A 24 -3.20 -19.36 1.85
CA GLU A 24 -4.48 -19.61 2.52
C GLU A 24 -4.29 -19.92 4.00
N ALA A 25 -3.31 -20.74 4.36
CA ALA A 25 -2.96 -21.01 5.75
C ALA A 25 -2.59 -19.72 6.50
N LYS A 26 -1.76 -18.87 5.91
CA LYS A 26 -1.37 -17.57 6.49
C LYS A 26 -2.57 -16.61 6.64
N LYS A 27 -3.49 -16.60 5.67
CA LYS A 27 -4.74 -15.82 5.75
C LYS A 27 -5.64 -16.32 6.89
N LYS A 28 -5.83 -17.65 7.01
CA LYS A 28 -6.64 -18.26 8.08
C LYS A 28 -6.06 -17.97 9.46
N ALA A 29 -4.75 -18.16 9.66
CA ALA A 29 -4.08 -17.84 10.93
C ALA A 29 -4.20 -16.36 11.29
N ARG A 30 -4.12 -15.46 10.30
CA ARG A 30 -4.34 -14.03 10.53
C ARG A 30 -5.78 -13.73 10.93
N LEU A 31 -6.75 -14.38 10.30
CA LEU A 31 -8.16 -14.23 10.63
C LEU A 31 -8.46 -14.77 12.03
N GLU A 32 -7.86 -15.86 12.45
CA GLU A 32 -8.00 -16.36 13.82
C GLU A 32 -7.41 -15.38 14.85
N ARG A 33 -6.25 -14.79 14.55
CA ARG A 33 -5.58 -13.84 15.44
C ARG A 33 -6.24 -12.47 15.52
N PHE A 34 -6.80 -11.99 14.41
CA PHE A 34 -7.26 -10.60 14.29
C PHE A 34 -8.71 -10.45 13.80
N GLY A 35 -9.40 -11.55 13.51
CA GLY A 35 -10.78 -11.54 13.02
C GLY A 35 -11.83 -11.54 14.13
N GLN A 36 -11.44 -11.67 15.40
CA GLN A 36 -12.37 -11.49 16.51
C GLN A 36 -12.57 -9.99 16.80
N SER A 37 -13.84 -9.63 16.94
CA SER A 37 -14.45 -8.32 17.28
C SER A 37 -14.67 -7.31 16.14
N THR A 38 -15.88 -7.33 15.57
CA THR A 38 -16.54 -6.18 14.92
C THR A 38 -17.38 -5.34 15.89
N GLU A 39 -17.39 -5.69 17.18
CA GLU A 39 -17.97 -4.86 18.23
C GLU A 39 -17.01 -3.70 18.52
N VAL A 40 -17.07 -2.69 17.65
CA VAL A 40 -16.34 -1.42 17.84
C VAL A 40 -16.93 -0.76 19.08
N GLY A 41 -16.34 -1.02 20.24
CA GLY A 41 -16.70 -0.34 21.47
C GLY A 41 -16.54 1.17 21.30
N LYS A 42 -17.34 1.97 22.01
CA LYS A 42 -17.30 3.46 21.94
C LYS A 42 -15.87 4.03 22.05
N ALA A 43 -15.02 3.41 22.85
CA ALA A 43 -13.61 3.79 23.04
C ALA A 43 -12.73 3.59 21.78
N GLU A 44 -13.06 2.65 20.88
CA GLU A 44 -12.35 2.47 19.61
C GLU A 44 -12.74 3.56 18.59
N GLU A 45 -14.02 3.95 18.58
CA GLU A 45 -14.53 5.01 17.71
C GLU A 45 -13.87 6.38 18.03
N GLU A 46 -13.69 6.69 19.32
CA GLU A 46 -12.99 7.90 19.76
C GLU A 46 -11.51 7.91 19.33
N LYS A 47 -10.80 6.78 19.45
CA LYS A 47 -9.41 6.65 18.98
C LYS A 47 -9.33 6.83 17.46
N ARG A 48 -10.31 6.32 16.71
CA ARG A 48 -10.38 6.49 15.25
C ARG A 48 -10.62 7.95 14.87
N LYS A 49 -11.52 8.65 15.55
CA LYS A 49 -11.78 10.09 15.38
C LYS A 49 -10.53 10.93 15.68
N ALA A 50 -9.86 10.67 16.81
CA ALA A 50 -8.62 11.36 17.17
C ALA A 50 -7.50 11.13 16.12
N ARG A 51 -7.40 9.90 15.58
CA ARG A 51 -6.46 9.61 14.49
C ARG A 51 -6.82 10.40 13.23
N ALA A 52 -8.09 10.41 12.81
CA ALA A 52 -8.51 11.15 11.62
C ALA A 52 -8.14 12.64 11.71
N LEU A 53 -8.36 13.27 12.86
CA LEU A 53 -7.99 14.68 13.08
C LEU A 53 -6.47 14.92 12.95
N ARG A 54 -5.62 13.99 13.39
CA ARG A 54 -4.16 14.11 13.26
C ARG A 54 -3.68 14.05 11.82
N PHE A 55 -4.38 13.29 10.97
CA PHE A 55 -3.99 13.09 9.57
C PHE A 55 -4.75 14.00 8.59
N ALA A 56 -5.83 14.65 9.00
CA ALA A 56 -6.63 15.56 8.16
C ALA A 56 -5.89 16.84 7.72
N GLY A 57 -4.77 17.19 8.38
CA GLY A 57 -3.97 18.38 8.05
C GLY A 57 -2.71 18.11 7.23
N ALA A 58 -2.39 16.86 6.92
CA ALA A 58 -1.28 16.57 6.03
C ALA A 58 -1.79 16.70 4.58
N PRO A 59 -1.11 17.43 3.68
CA PRO A 59 -1.34 17.26 2.25
C PRO A 59 -0.85 15.85 1.88
N SER A 60 -1.68 14.85 2.15
CA SER A 60 -1.59 13.55 1.51
C SER A 60 -1.67 13.86 0.03
N GLY A 61 -0.56 13.67 -0.70
CA GLY A 61 -0.47 13.93 -2.14
C GLY A 61 -1.73 13.44 -2.83
N SER A 62 -2.63 14.41 -3.07
CA SER A 62 -3.94 14.17 -3.66
C SER A 62 -3.66 13.88 -5.11
N SER A 63 -4.00 12.65 -5.47
CA SER A 63 -4.27 12.26 -6.84
C SER A 63 -5.42 13.12 -7.38
N GLU A 64 -5.09 14.30 -7.92
CA GLU A 64 -5.90 15.01 -8.90
C GLU A 64 -5.12 15.08 -10.21
N GLY A 65 -4.99 13.92 -10.86
CA GLY A 65 -4.68 13.86 -12.27
C GLY A 65 -5.90 14.37 -13.05
N LYS A 66 -5.96 15.68 -13.30
CA LYS A 66 -6.67 16.20 -14.47
C LYS A 66 -5.78 15.93 -15.67
N ASP A 67 -6.20 15.01 -16.52
CA ASP A 67 -5.66 14.84 -17.86
C ASP A 67 -5.74 16.18 -18.62
N LYS A 68 -4.57 16.76 -18.88
CA LYS A 68 -4.39 17.74 -19.95
C LYS A 68 -3.08 17.45 -20.64
N ASP A 69 -3.17 16.54 -21.61
CA ASP A 69 -2.19 16.32 -22.66
C ASP A 69 -1.79 17.66 -23.30
N THR A 70 -0.52 18.02 -23.20
CA THR A 70 0.19 18.79 -24.23
C THR A 70 1.67 18.42 -24.23
N SER A 71 2.04 17.60 -25.21
CA SER A 71 3.32 17.56 -25.95
C SER A 71 4.64 17.27 -25.22
N LYS A 72 5.21 16.08 -25.49
CA LYS A 72 6.67 15.87 -25.67
C LYS A 72 7.16 16.63 -26.92
N PRO A 73 8.48 16.80 -27.18
CA PRO A 73 9.68 16.26 -26.51
C PRO A 73 10.65 17.39 -26.06
N ASP A 74 11.73 17.15 -25.31
CA ASP A 74 13.06 16.96 -25.92
C ASP A 74 14.16 16.58 -24.93
N ALA A 75 15.26 16.15 -25.55
CA ALA A 75 16.41 15.43 -25.03
C ALA A 75 17.36 16.19 -24.08
N ALA A 76 18.08 15.35 -23.30
CA ALA A 76 19.45 15.49 -22.79
C ALA A 76 19.78 16.69 -21.86
N THR A 77 20.23 16.38 -20.63
CA THR A 77 21.59 16.75 -20.15
C THR A 77 21.95 16.00 -18.86
N ILE A 78 22.96 15.15 -19.03
CA ILE A 78 23.98 14.61 -18.11
C ILE A 78 24.66 15.65 -17.18
N ALA A 79 24.80 15.31 -15.89
CA ALA A 79 25.93 15.60 -14.97
C ALA A 79 25.45 15.29 -13.52
N GLY A 80 26.09 14.51 -12.65
CA GLY A 80 27.51 14.32 -12.44
C GLY A 80 28.02 15.35 -11.42
N THR A 81 27.84 15.11 -10.11
CA THR A 81 28.62 15.81 -9.07
C THR A 81 29.15 14.78 -8.07
N ALA A 82 30.45 14.86 -7.85
CA ALA A 82 31.25 14.02 -6.95
C ALA A 82 30.99 14.31 -5.47
#